data_AF-A0A845D0A3-F1
#
_entry.id   AF-A0A845D0A3-F1
#
_cell.length_a   1.000
_cell.length_b   1.000
_cell.length_c   1.000
_cell.angle_alpha   90.00
_cell.angle_beta   90.00
_cell.angle_gamma   90.00
#
_symmetry.space_group_name_H-M   'P 1'
#
loop_
_entity.id
_entity.type
_entity.pdbx_description
1 polymer ?
#
loop_
_entity_poly.entity_id
_entity_poly.type
_entity_poly.pdbx_seq_one_letter_code
_entity_poly.pdbx_strand_id
1 'polypeptide(L)'
;MRTQDKTGSSPGIERRPGVMGGDPCIAGTRIPVWLLVQARRLGSTEAELRKAYPRLRTEDLTNAWAYYRSNKDEIEQQITENETG
;
A
#
# COMPACT_ATOMS: atom_id res chain seq x y z
N MET A 1 -0.14 26.19 14.30
CA MET A 1 0.36 24.82 14.04
C MET A 1 -0.79 24.02 13.44
N ARG A 2 -0.90 23.97 12.10
CA ARG A 2 -1.96 23.22 11.41
C ARG A 2 -1.37 21.86 11.01
N THR A 3 -1.62 20.84 11.82
CA THR A 3 -1.45 19.44 11.43
C THR A 3 -2.35 19.21 10.22
N GLN A 4 -1.74 18.97 9.06
CA GLN A 4 -2.48 18.73 7.82
C GLN A 4 -3.15 17.37 7.90
N ASP A 5 -4.43 17.39 8.25
CA ASP A 5 -5.35 16.29 8.06
C ASP A 5 -5.62 16.15 6.55
N LYS A 6 -4.72 15.47 5.83
CA LYS A 6 -5.01 15.00 4.47
C LYS A 6 -5.99 13.84 4.60
N THR A 7 -7.28 14.15 4.70
CA THR A 7 -8.38 13.21 4.45
C THR A 7 -8.44 12.86 2.96
N GLY A 8 -7.38 12.21 2.47
CA GLY A 8 -7.47 11.35 1.30
C GLY A 8 -7.96 9.99 1.79
N SER A 9 -9.24 9.87 2.18
CA SER A 9 -9.87 8.58 2.46
C SER A 9 -9.92 7.79 1.15
N SER A 10 -8.81 7.15 0.78
CA SER A 10 -8.84 6.10 -0.23
C SER A 10 -9.68 4.97 0.36
N PRO A 11 -10.84 4.65 -0.23
CA PRO A 11 -11.70 3.61 0.31
C PRO A 11 -10.90 2.31 0.37
N GLY A 12 -10.90 1.65 1.53
CA GLY A 12 -10.17 0.39 1.71
C GLY A 12 -8.66 0.52 1.96
N ILE A 13 -8.11 1.70 2.26
CA ILE A 13 -6.73 1.87 2.74
C ILE A 13 -6.74 2.49 4.14
N GLU A 14 -6.10 1.82 5.10
CA GLU A 14 -5.93 2.26 6.49
C GLU A 14 -4.46 2.60 6.73
N ARG A 15 -4.18 3.80 7.27
CA ARG A 15 -2.86 4.12 7.81
C ARG A 15 -2.76 3.59 9.24
N ARG A 16 -1.74 2.79 9.53
CA ARG A 16 -1.52 2.25 10.88
C ARG A 16 -0.31 2.91 11.51
N PRO A 17 -0.50 3.99 12.31
CA PRO A 17 0.61 4.61 13.04
C PRO A 17 1.26 3.57 13.96
N GLY A 18 2.54 3.26 13.72
CA GLY A 18 3.32 2.32 14.54
C GLY A 18 3.61 0.96 13.90
N VAL A 19 3.11 0.66 12.69
CA VAL A 19 3.58 -0.49 11.89
C VAL A 19 4.51 0.03 10.80
N MET A 20 5.79 -0.38 10.81
CA MET A 20 6.81 0.03 9.84
C MET A 20 6.87 1.55 9.58
N GLY A 21 6.66 2.39 10.60
CA GLY A 21 6.74 3.85 10.45
C GLY A 21 5.43 4.58 10.09
N GLY A 22 4.31 3.87 9.93
CA GLY A 22 3.00 4.49 9.65
C GLY A 22 2.43 4.17 8.28
N ASP A 23 2.90 3.10 7.64
CA ASP A 23 2.61 2.79 6.25
C ASP A 23 1.11 2.60 5.96
N PRO A 24 0.65 3.00 4.76
CA PRO A 24 -0.69 2.71 4.27
C PRO A 24 -0.84 1.20 4.00
N CYS A 25 -1.77 0.57 4.71
CA CYS A 25 -2.13 -0.83 4.57
C CYS A 25 -3.51 -0.99 3.89
N ILE A 26 -3.71 -2.10 3.18
CA ILE A 26 -5.05 -2.50 2.74
C ILE A 26 -5.94 -2.73 3.97
N ALA A 27 -7.09 -2.06 4.01
CA ALA A 27 -8.06 -2.15 5.10
C ALA A 27 -8.51 -3.60 5.33
N GLY A 28 -8.64 -3.98 6.60
CA GLY A 28 -8.94 -5.37 6.97
C GLY A 28 -7.79 -6.36 6.77
N THR A 29 -6.62 -5.91 6.32
CA THR A 29 -5.40 -6.73 6.23
C THR A 29 -4.22 -6.02 6.92
N ARG A 30 -3.09 -6.72 7.01
CA ARG A 30 -1.80 -6.14 7.40
C ARG A 30 -0.83 -6.08 6.22
N ILE A 31 -1.36 -5.93 5.00
CA ILE A 31 -0.58 -5.91 3.77
C ILE A 31 -0.35 -4.45 3.37
N PRO A 32 0.92 -3.97 3.35
CA PRO A 32 1.23 -2.61 2.94
C PRO A 32 0.99 -2.39 1.44
N VAL A 33 0.62 -1.17 1.05
CA VAL A 33 0.48 -0.80 -0.37
C VAL A 33 1.82 -0.89 -1.10
N TRP A 34 2.92 -0.44 -0.47
CA TRP A 34 4.26 -0.49 -1.05
C TRP A 34 4.69 -1.91 -1.41
N LEU A 35 4.31 -2.91 -0.60
CA LEU A 35 4.64 -4.31 -0.84
C LEU A 35 3.99 -4.83 -2.14
N LEU A 36 2.73 -4.46 -2.39
CA LEU A 36 2.03 -4.81 -3.61
C LEU A 36 2.69 -4.15 -4.83
N VAL A 37 3.03 -2.86 -4.72
CA VAL A 37 3.72 -2.11 -5.77
C VAL A 37 5.09 -2.73 -6.07
N GLN A 38 5.86 -3.07 -5.04
CA GLN A 38 7.17 -3.69 -5.18
C GLN A 38 7.07 -5.07 -5.84
N ALA A 39 6.16 -5.92 -5.38
CA ALA A 39 5.93 -7.23 -6.02
C ALA A 39 5.58 -7.08 -7.50
N ARG A 40 4.74 -6.10 -7.85
CA ARG A 40 4.44 -5.79 -9.25
C ARG A 40 5.67 -5.31 -10.03
N ARG A 41 6.58 -4.54 -9.42
CA ARG A 41 7.87 -4.15 -10.03
C ARG A 41 8.79 -5.34 -10.28
N LEU A 42 8.77 -6.32 -9.38
CA LEU A 42 9.51 -7.58 -9.50
C LEU A 42 8.89 -8.54 -10.54
N GLY A 43 7.77 -8.17 -11.16
CA GLY A 43 7.10 -8.94 -12.20
C GLY A 43 5.91 -9.76 -11.72
N SER A 44 5.51 -9.65 -10.45
CA SER A 44 4.31 -10.33 -9.95
C SER A 44 3.04 -9.73 -10.57
N THR A 45 2.15 -10.61 -11.00
CA THR A 45 0.83 -10.26 -11.51
C THR A 45 -0.20 -10.17 -10.38
N GLU A 46 -1.31 -9.48 -10.61
CA GLU A 46 -2.43 -9.43 -9.65
C GLU A 46 -2.98 -10.82 -9.31
N ALA A 47 -2.95 -11.75 -10.26
CA ALA A 47 -3.36 -13.14 -10.05
C ALA A 47 -2.43 -13.85 -9.05
N GLU A 48 -1.12 -13.65 -9.16
CA GLU A 48 -0.14 -14.20 -8.21
C GLU A 48 -0.27 -13.56 -6.84
N LEU A 49 -0.46 -12.24 -6.78
CA LEU A 49 -0.72 -11.53 -5.51
C LEU A 49 -1.96 -12.06 -4.81
N ARG A 50 -3.05 -12.31 -5.53
CA ARG A 50 -4.26 -12.93 -4.97
C ARG A 50 -4.05 -14.39 -4.57
N LYS A 51 -3.21 -15.13 -5.29
CA LYS A 51 -2.86 -16.50 -4.94
C LYS A 51 -2.02 -16.55 -3.67
N ALA A 52 -1.08 -15.63 -3.51
CA ALA A 52 -0.24 -15.48 -2.31
C ALA A 52 -1.06 -14.96 -1.12
N TYR A 53 -2.00 -14.05 -1.37
CA TYR A 53 -2.86 -13.44 -0.36
C TYR A 53 -4.33 -13.69 -0.71
N PRO A 54 -4.89 -14.87 -0.36
CA PRO A 54 -6.28 -15.22 -0.70
C PRO A 54 -7.32 -14.33 -0.01
N ARG A 55 -6.91 -13.52 0.98
CA ARG A 55 -7.77 -12.50 1.62
C ARG A 55 -7.84 -11.19 0.83
N LEU A 56 -6.94 -10.95 -0.14
CA LEU A 56 -6.99 -9.78 -0.99
C LEU A 56 -8.10 -9.94 -2.04
N ARG A 57 -8.96 -8.94 -2.10
CA ARG A 57 -9.98 -8.82 -3.14
C ARG A 57 -9.43 -7.98 -4.30
N THR A 58 -10.05 -8.11 -5.46
CA THR A 58 -9.70 -7.30 -6.64
C THR A 58 -9.92 -5.80 -6.38
N GLU A 59 -10.95 -5.45 -5.60
CA GLU A 59 -11.19 -4.08 -5.15
C GLU A 59 -10.03 -3.54 -4.32
N ASP A 60 -9.46 -4.35 -3.44
CA ASP A 60 -8.36 -3.95 -2.57
C ASP A 60 -7.11 -3.62 -3.40
N LEU A 61 -6.81 -4.42 -4.43
CA LEU A 61 -5.74 -4.13 -5.39
C LEU A 61 -6.01 -2.83 -6.16
N THR A 62 -7.25 -2.64 -6.62
CA THR A 62 -7.65 -1.42 -7.34
C THR A 62 -7.45 -0.17 -6.47
N ASN A 63 -7.84 -0.25 -5.19
CA ASN A 63 -7.68 0.81 -4.21
C ASN A 63 -6.20 1.07 -3.89
N ALA A 64 -5.37 0.03 -3.74
CA ALA A 64 -3.93 0.17 -3.59
C ALA A 64 -3.30 0.90 -4.78
N TRP A 65 -3.65 0.53 -6.01
CA TRP A 65 -3.12 1.20 -7.20
C TRP A 65 -3.61 2.65 -7.31
N ALA A 66 -4.86 2.92 -6.93
CA ALA A 66 -5.36 4.28 -6.87
C ALA A 66 -4.59 5.13 -5.85
N TYR A 67 -4.35 4.59 -4.65
CA TYR A 67 -3.55 5.25 -3.63
C TYR A 67 -2.11 5.49 -4.10
N TYR A 68 -1.49 4.49 -4.72
CA TYR A 68 -0.14 4.63 -5.28
C TYR A 68 -0.05 5.71 -6.36
N ARG A 69 -1.03 5.82 -7.26
CA ARG A 69 -1.03 6.89 -8.28
C ARG A 69 -1.10 8.29 -7.66
N SER A 70 -1.85 8.45 -6.57
CA SER A 70 -1.98 9.73 -5.89
C SER A 70 -0.84 10.05 -4.91
N ASN A 71 -0.14 9.03 -4.41
CA ASN A 71 0.93 9.15 -3.41
C ASN A 71 2.19 8.41 -3.86
N LYS A 72 2.55 8.56 -5.13
CA LYS A 72 3.61 7.78 -5.77
C LYS A 72 4.94 7.96 -5.04
N ASP A 73 5.34 9.19 -4.79
CA ASP A 73 6.62 9.53 -4.14
C ASP A 73 6.70 8.95 -2.72
N GLU A 74 5.61 9.01 -1.94
CA GLU A 74 5.52 8.43 -0.59
C GLU A 74 5.76 6.92 -0.62
N ILE A 75 5.12 6.22 -1.55
CA ILE A 75 5.23 4.77 -1.68
C ILE A 75 6.60 4.37 -2.25
N GLU A 76 7.13 5.11 -3.22
CA GLU A 76 8.47 4.85 -3.76
C GLU A 76 9.54 4.98 -2.68
N GLN A 77 9.43 6.01 -1.84
CA GLN A 77 10.33 6.20 -0.69
C GLN A 77 10.25 5.00 0.28
N GLN A 78 9.05 4.52 0.61
CA GLN A 78 8.86 3.33 1.46
C GLN A 78 9.46 2.06 0.84
N ILE A 79 9.35 1.87 -0.49
CA ILE A 79 9.97 0.74 -1.18
C ILE A 79 11.49 0.83 -1.03
N THR A 80 12.09 1.99 -1.30
CA THR A 80 13.55 2.17 -1.20
C THR A 80 14.06 2.01 0.23
N GLU A 81 13.35 2.55 1.22
CA GLU A 81 13.70 2.40 2.64
C GLU A 81 13.67 0.92 3.06
N ASN A 82 12.65 0.16 2.64
CA ASN A 82 12.53 -1.25 2.99
C ASN A 82 13.40 -2.19 2.12
N GLU A 83 13.81 -1.78 0.91
CA GLU A 83 14.76 -2.53 0.08
C GLU A 83 16.21 -2.43 0.56
N THR A 84 16.55 -1.35 1.27
CA THR A 84 17.92 -1.06 1.74
C THR A 84 18.13 -1.44 3.22
N GLY A 85 17.12 -2.04 3.86
CA GLY A 85 17.13 -2.45 5.27
C GLY A 85 17.74 -3.82 5.53
#